data_AF-A0A9N6YVI9-F1
#
_entry.id   AF-A0A9N6YVI9-F1
#
_cell.length_a   1.000
_cell.length_b   1.000
_cell.length_c   1.000
_cell.angle_alpha   90.00
_cell.angle_beta   90.00
_cell.angle_gamma   90.00
#
_symmetry.space_group_name_H-M   'P 1'
#
loop_
_entity.id
_entity.type
_entity.pdbx_description
1 polymer ?
#
loop_
_entity_poly.entity_id
_entity_poly.type
_entity_poly.pdbx_seq_one_letter_code
_entity_poly.pdbx_strand_id
1 'polypeptide(L)'
;MREPFDPGFDFDRGTVAAVTATTILLCATVLFVVDRPAWMLPAAIVAGGVATALGGFYDASANNAILGVTLVAVPLYAFVFVYRIGGVPTPGTDPDLLFATAVYSMGDMLGYLPMMAVFAYLSATVTDRLRRRFEPPVGYPDRGEARRITGLEDETR
;
A
#
# COMPACT_ATOMS: atom_id res chain seq x y z
N MET A 1 21.42 -29.29 2.28
CA MET A 1 19.97 -29.37 1.97
C MET A 1 19.67 -28.18 1.07
N ARG A 2 19.21 -28.40 -0.17
CA ARG A 2 18.73 -27.32 -1.04
C ARG A 2 17.27 -27.09 -0.67
N GLU A 3 16.95 -25.94 -0.08
CA GLU A 3 15.57 -25.51 0.02
C GLU A 3 15.00 -25.43 -1.40
N PRO A 4 13.84 -26.05 -1.68
CA PRO A 4 13.15 -25.82 -2.93
C PRO A 4 12.77 -24.34 -2.95
N PHE A 5 13.34 -23.60 -3.90
CA PHE A 5 12.90 -22.25 -4.21
C PHE A 5 11.45 -22.37 -4.65
N ASP A 6 10.52 -22.10 -3.73
CA ASP A 6 9.10 -21.98 -4.01
C ASP A 6 8.84 -20.52 -4.37
N PRO A 7 8.71 -20.16 -5.66
CA PRO A 7 8.51 -18.79 -6.12
C PRO A 7 7.08 -18.30 -5.86
N GLY A 8 6.45 -18.77 -4.79
CA GLY A 8 5.13 -18.33 -4.36
C GLY A 8 5.16 -16.82 -4.09
N PHE A 9 4.12 -16.14 -4.56
CA PHE A 9 3.86 -14.77 -4.13
C PHE A 9 3.47 -14.80 -2.65
N ASP A 10 4.43 -14.51 -1.78
CA ASP A 10 4.21 -14.56 -0.33
C ASP A 10 3.40 -13.35 0.14
N PHE A 11 2.38 -13.60 0.96
CA PHE A 11 1.54 -12.58 1.57
C PHE A 11 0.83 -13.09 2.83
N ASP A 12 0.62 -12.18 3.79
CA ASP A 12 -0.15 -12.44 5.00
C ASP A 12 -1.59 -11.92 4.86
N ARG A 13 -2.57 -12.82 5.02
CA ARG A 13 -4.00 -12.50 4.87
C ARG A 13 -4.49 -11.49 5.89
N GLY A 14 -3.99 -11.56 7.12
CA GLY A 14 -4.40 -10.65 8.20
C GLY A 14 -3.96 -9.22 7.91
N THR A 15 -2.70 -9.05 7.53
CA THR A 15 -2.11 -7.77 7.12
C THR A 15 -2.80 -7.22 5.88
N VAL A 16 -3.04 -8.05 4.85
CA VAL A 16 -3.77 -7.63 3.64
C VAL A 16 -5.17 -7.11 4.00
N ALA A 17 -5.93 -7.83 4.84
CA ALA A 17 -7.27 -7.39 5.25
C ALA A 17 -7.23 -6.05 6.01
N ALA A 18 -6.28 -5.87 6.92
CA ALA A 18 -6.10 -4.64 7.67
C ALA A 18 -5.72 -3.45 6.76
N VAL A 19 -4.83 -3.68 5.79
CA VAL A 19 -4.45 -2.68 4.78
C VAL A 19 -5.66 -2.31 3.91
N THR A 20 -6.44 -3.29 3.45
CA THR A 20 -7.67 -3.05 2.69
C THR A 20 -8.65 -2.20 3.49
N ALA A 21 -8.95 -2.59 4.73
CA ALA A 21 -9.86 -1.84 5.60
C ALA A 21 -9.39 -0.41 5.83
N THR A 22 -8.10 -0.23 6.12
CA THR A 22 -7.50 1.10 6.34
C THR A 22 -7.60 1.96 5.08
N THR A 23 -7.30 1.38 3.91
CA THR A 23 -7.35 2.11 2.64
C THR A 23 -8.78 2.53 2.30
N ILE A 24 -9.78 1.66 2.52
CA ILE A 24 -11.20 1.98 2.35
C ILE A 24 -11.58 3.19 3.21
N LEU A 25 -11.24 3.16 4.51
CA LEU A 25 -11.57 4.22 5.45
C LEU A 25 -10.89 5.55 5.09
N LEU A 26 -9.60 5.50 4.74
CA LEU A 26 -8.86 6.68 4.32
C LEU A 26 -9.42 7.28 3.04
N CYS A 27 -9.73 6.46 2.04
CA CYS A 27 -10.30 6.94 0.77
C CYS A 27 -11.70 7.52 0.96
N ALA A 28 -12.54 6.89 1.78
CA ALA A 28 -13.86 7.43 2.13
C ALA A 28 -13.72 8.80 2.82
N THR A 29 -12.77 8.94 3.76
CA THR A 29 -12.50 10.21 4.44
C THR A 29 -12.00 11.28 3.45
N VAL A 30 -11.08 10.92 2.57
CA VAL A 30 -10.54 11.84 1.55
C VAL A 30 -11.65 12.35 0.61
N LEU A 31 -12.53 11.46 0.16
CA LEU A 31 -13.58 11.81 -0.79
C LEU A 31 -14.72 12.59 -0.13
N PHE A 32 -15.21 12.15 1.02
CA PHE A 32 -16.46 12.67 1.59
C PHE A 32 -16.26 13.69 2.72
N VAL A 33 -15.08 13.75 3.34
CA VAL A 33 -14.78 14.70 4.43
C VAL A 33 -13.83 15.79 3.95
N VAL A 34 -12.75 15.41 3.27
CA VAL A 34 -11.73 16.36 2.81
C VAL A 34 -12.10 17.00 1.46
N ASP A 35 -12.94 16.33 0.66
CA ASP A 35 -13.33 16.76 -0.69
C ASP A 35 -12.11 17.03 -1.61
N ARG A 36 -11.13 16.12 -1.55
CA ARG A 36 -9.89 16.21 -2.35
C ARG A 36 -9.54 14.85 -2.94
N PRO A 37 -10.14 14.41 -4.06
CA PRO A 37 -9.95 13.07 -4.62
C PRO A 37 -8.48 12.73 -4.90
N ALA A 38 -7.66 13.71 -5.28
CA ALA A 38 -6.22 13.51 -5.50
C ALA A 38 -5.45 13.07 -4.23
N TRP A 39 -5.99 13.30 -3.03
CA TRP A 39 -5.38 12.89 -1.76
C TRP A 39 -5.49 11.38 -1.48
N MET A 40 -6.21 10.64 -2.33
CA MET A 40 -6.22 9.17 -2.29
C MET A 40 -4.83 8.57 -2.54
N LEU A 41 -3.97 9.29 -3.27
CA LEU A 41 -2.59 8.87 -3.52
C LEU A 41 -1.73 8.91 -2.22
N PRO A 42 -1.69 10.01 -1.45
CA PRO A 42 -1.15 10.01 -0.09
C PRO A 42 -1.77 8.96 0.83
N ALA A 43 -3.07 8.71 0.75
CA ALA A 43 -3.70 7.66 1.56
C ALA A 43 -3.11 6.26 1.27
N ALA A 44 -2.76 5.96 0.01
CA ALA A 44 -2.10 4.72 -0.35
C ALA A 44 -0.68 4.62 0.22
N ILE A 45 0.05 5.74 0.36
CA ILE A 45 1.35 5.79 1.04
C ILE A 45 1.20 5.41 2.52
N VAL A 46 0.17 5.95 3.19
CA VAL A 46 -0.13 5.60 4.59
C VAL A 46 -0.46 4.12 4.72
N ALA A 47 -1.26 3.58 3.80
CA ALA A 47 -1.60 2.16 3.78
C ALA A 47 -0.37 1.24 3.66
N GLY A 48 0.64 1.62 2.85
CA GLY A 48 1.90 0.87 2.78
C GLY A 48 2.71 0.92 4.09
N GLY A 49 2.74 2.07 4.78
CA GLY A 49 3.32 2.17 6.12
C GLY A 49 2.61 1.27 7.14
N VAL A 50 1.29 1.17 7.08
CA VAL A 50 0.49 0.26 7.92
C VAL A 50 0.84 -1.21 7.64
N ALA A 51 1.04 -1.58 6.37
CA ALA A 51 1.47 -2.92 6.02
C ALA A 51 2.82 -3.29 6.66
N THR A 52 3.78 -2.36 6.68
CA THR A 52 5.06 -2.55 7.38
C THR A 52 4.90 -2.60 8.90
N ALA A 53 4.01 -1.80 9.48
CA ALA A 53 3.82 -1.76 10.93
C ALA A 53 3.19 -3.05 11.48
N LEU A 54 2.29 -3.67 10.70
CA LEU A 54 1.60 -4.90 11.09
C LEU A 54 2.37 -6.16 10.72
N GLY A 55 3.18 -6.13 9.67
CA GLY A 55 3.98 -7.27 9.22
C GLY A 55 5.21 -7.55 10.10
N GLY A 56 5.62 -8.82 10.15
CA GLY A 56 6.90 -9.25 10.69
C GLY A 56 8.11 -8.77 9.88
N PHE A 57 9.31 -8.85 10.45
CA PHE A 57 10.56 -8.46 9.77
C PHE A 57 10.89 -9.32 8.54
N TYR A 58 10.33 -10.53 8.49
CA TYR A 58 10.51 -11.48 7.39
C TYR A 58 9.33 -11.49 6.42
N ASP A 59 8.27 -10.73 6.70
CA ASP A 59 7.07 -10.72 5.86
C ASP A 59 7.27 -9.83 4.62
N ALA A 60 6.58 -10.21 3.55
CA ALA A 60 6.53 -9.44 2.32
C ALA A 60 5.59 -8.23 2.43
N SER A 61 5.94 -7.26 3.29
CA SER A 61 5.11 -6.06 3.57
C SER A 61 4.72 -5.28 2.32
N ALA A 62 5.59 -5.22 1.30
CA ALA A 62 5.29 -4.59 0.02
C ALA A 62 4.22 -5.36 -0.80
N ASN A 63 4.24 -6.70 -0.75
CA ASN A 63 3.22 -7.55 -1.37
C ASN A 63 1.87 -7.41 -0.63
N ASN A 64 1.90 -7.33 0.69
CA ASN A 64 0.71 -7.11 1.50
C ASN A 64 0.08 -5.74 1.20
N ALA A 65 0.91 -4.70 1.03
CA ALA A 65 0.47 -3.36 0.71
C ALA A 65 -0.20 -3.29 -0.68
N ILE A 66 0.44 -3.84 -1.71
CA ILE A 66 -0.09 -3.81 -3.08
C ILE A 66 -1.39 -4.60 -3.19
N LEU A 67 -1.47 -5.80 -2.60
CA LEU A 67 -2.69 -6.59 -2.58
C LEU A 67 -3.80 -5.87 -1.81
N GLY A 68 -3.48 -5.38 -0.61
CA GLY A 68 -4.43 -4.71 0.26
C GLY A 68 -5.10 -3.51 -0.41
N VAL A 69 -4.32 -2.70 -1.12
CA VAL A 69 -4.83 -1.54 -1.88
C VAL A 69 -5.58 -1.97 -3.15
N THR A 70 -5.11 -2.99 -3.86
CA THR A 70 -5.78 -3.47 -5.08
C THR A 70 -7.18 -4.00 -4.79
N LEU A 71 -7.39 -4.67 -3.64
CA LEU A 71 -8.69 -5.18 -3.22
C LEU A 71 -9.74 -4.07 -2.97
N VAL A 72 -9.31 -2.82 -2.85
CA VAL A 72 -10.21 -1.67 -2.67
C VAL A 72 -10.90 -1.27 -3.96
N ALA A 73 -10.52 -1.83 -5.12
CA ALA A 73 -11.08 -1.47 -6.43
C ALA A 73 -12.62 -1.40 -6.45
N VAL A 74 -13.28 -2.43 -5.89
CA VAL A 74 -14.75 -2.53 -5.87
C VAL A 74 -15.40 -1.44 -5.01
N PRO A 75 -15.08 -1.30 -3.71
CA PRO A 75 -15.66 -0.23 -2.89
C PRO A 75 -15.24 1.17 -3.37
N LEU A 76 -14.03 1.31 -3.91
CA LEU A 76 -13.53 2.60 -4.38
C LEU A 76 -14.26 3.08 -5.63
N TYR A 77 -14.60 2.18 -6.56
CA TYR A 77 -15.45 2.53 -7.70
C TYR A 77 -16.79 3.09 -7.22
N ALA A 78 -17.42 2.43 -6.24
CA ALA A 78 -18.67 2.91 -5.67
C ALA A 78 -18.50 4.28 -5.00
N PHE A 79 -17.41 4.51 -4.25
CA PHE A 79 -17.14 5.81 -3.64
C PHE A 79 -16.93 6.91 -4.67
N VAL A 80 -16.14 6.67 -5.72
CA VAL A 80 -15.91 7.68 -6.77
C VAL A 80 -17.17 7.94 -7.58
N PHE A 81 -18.00 6.93 -7.81
CA PHE A 81 -19.30 7.10 -8.43
C PHE A 81 -20.22 7.99 -7.57
N VAL A 82 -20.35 7.68 -6.28
CA VAL A 82 -21.15 8.46 -5.32
C VAL A 82 -20.58 9.87 -5.12
N TYR A 83 -19.25 10.00 -5.14
CA TYR A 83 -18.57 11.30 -5.06
C TYR A 83 -18.88 12.16 -6.29
N ARG A 84 -18.77 11.62 -7.51
CA ARG A 84 -19.07 12.35 -8.75
C ARG A 84 -20.55 12.71 -8.90
N ILE A 85 -21.44 11.91 -8.34
CA ILE A 85 -22.88 12.20 -8.30
C ILE A 85 -23.27 13.10 -7.11
N GLY A 86 -22.31 13.38 -6.22
CA GLY A 86 -22.50 13.96 -4.88
C GLY A 86 -22.99 15.42 -4.91
N GLY A 87 -24.20 15.76 -4.47
CA GLY A 87 -25.13 14.97 -3.67
C GLY A 87 -26.56 15.39 -3.92
N VAL A 88 -27.11 14.97 -5.05
CA VAL A 88 -28.49 15.28 -5.41
C VAL A 88 -29.41 14.12 -5.01
N PRO A 89 -30.33 14.31 -4.06
CA PRO A 89 -31.48 13.41 -3.94
C PRO A 89 -32.50 13.87 -4.98
N THR A 90 -32.41 13.41 -6.23
CA THR A 90 -33.45 13.72 -7.22
C THR A 90 -34.00 12.46 -7.87
N PRO A 91 -35.26 12.10 -7.56
CA PRO A 91 -36.10 11.42 -8.53
C PRO A 91 -36.08 12.21 -9.84
N GLY A 92 -35.72 11.56 -10.95
CA GLY A 92 -35.69 12.18 -12.28
C GLY A 92 -34.30 12.56 -12.83
N THR A 93 -33.21 12.07 -12.23
CA THR A 93 -31.87 12.20 -12.84
C THR A 93 -31.85 11.57 -14.23
N ASP A 94 -31.37 12.32 -15.21
CA ASP A 94 -31.25 11.89 -16.60
C ASP A 94 -30.43 10.59 -16.70
N PRO A 95 -30.97 9.51 -17.32
CA PRO A 95 -30.24 8.27 -17.54
C PRO A 95 -28.89 8.47 -18.24
N ASP A 96 -28.79 9.42 -19.17
CA ASP A 96 -27.56 9.68 -19.92
C ASP A 96 -26.48 10.28 -19.01
N LEU A 97 -26.87 11.10 -18.02
CA LEU A 97 -25.97 11.63 -17.01
C LEU A 97 -25.46 10.52 -16.07
N LEU A 98 -26.33 9.59 -15.68
CA LEU A 98 -25.94 8.42 -14.87
C LEU A 98 -24.94 7.54 -15.62
N PHE A 99 -25.20 7.29 -16.91
CA PHE A 99 -24.31 6.53 -17.77
C PHE A 99 -22.95 7.21 -17.93
N ALA A 100 -22.94 8.50 -18.28
CA ALA A 100 -21.70 9.27 -18.41
C ALA A 100 -20.90 9.27 -17.09
N THR A 101 -21.57 9.46 -15.96
CA THR A 101 -20.93 9.42 -14.63
C THR A 101 -20.29 8.06 -14.35
N ALA A 102 -21.00 6.96 -14.63
CA ALA A 102 -20.47 5.61 -14.47
C ALA A 102 -19.20 5.39 -15.32
N VAL A 103 -19.22 5.83 -16.57
CA VAL A 103 -18.07 5.73 -17.48
C VAL A 103 -16.89 6.57 -16.99
N TYR A 104 -17.12 7.82 -16.57
CA TYR A 104 -16.04 8.67 -16.05
C TYR A 104 -15.46 8.14 -14.73
N SER A 105 -16.29 7.64 -13.83
CA SER A 105 -15.83 7.00 -12.59
C SER A 105 -14.99 5.75 -12.88
N MET A 106 -15.35 4.97 -13.90
CA MET A 106 -14.53 3.84 -14.34
C MET A 106 -13.19 4.31 -14.90
N GLY A 107 -13.18 5.40 -15.69
CA GLY A 107 -11.96 6.04 -16.18
C GLY A 107 -11.03 6.48 -15.05
N ASP A 108 -11.57 7.09 -14.00
CA ASP A 108 -10.79 7.46 -12.81
C ASP A 108 -10.17 6.24 -12.14
N MET A 109 -10.90 5.12 -12.02
CA MET A 109 -10.36 3.88 -11.44
C MET A 109 -9.16 3.34 -12.22
N LEU A 110 -9.20 3.42 -13.56
CA LEU A 110 -8.09 2.99 -14.40
C LEU A 110 -6.82 3.82 -14.18
N GLY A 111 -6.96 5.10 -13.80
CA GLY A 111 -5.82 5.97 -13.47
C GLY A 111 -5.35 5.82 -12.01
N TYR A 112 -6.27 5.96 -11.06
CA TYR A 112 -5.94 6.05 -9.64
C TYR A 112 -5.55 4.70 -9.04
N LEU A 113 -6.24 3.61 -9.38
CA LEU A 113 -6.02 2.33 -8.72
C LEU A 113 -4.59 1.79 -8.96
N PRO A 114 -4.05 1.77 -10.20
CA PRO A 114 -2.67 1.33 -10.43
C PRO A 114 -1.65 2.24 -9.73
N MET A 115 -1.86 3.56 -9.75
CA MET A 115 -0.97 4.51 -9.07
C MET A 115 -0.97 4.29 -7.55
N MET A 116 -2.14 4.11 -6.95
CA MET A 116 -2.27 3.81 -5.52
C MET A 116 -1.54 2.51 -5.16
N ALA A 117 -1.74 1.46 -5.95
CA ALA A 117 -1.06 0.17 -5.73
C ALA A 117 0.47 0.31 -5.75
N VAL A 118 1.00 1.08 -6.72
CA VAL A 118 2.45 1.37 -6.81
C VAL A 118 2.93 2.20 -5.61
N PHE A 119 2.20 3.23 -5.20
CA PHE A 119 2.58 4.03 -4.03
C PHE A 119 2.52 3.26 -2.73
N ALA A 120 1.55 2.37 -2.55
CA ALA A 120 1.49 1.47 -1.41
C ALA A 120 2.69 0.51 -1.38
N TYR A 121 3.05 -0.07 -2.52
CA TYR A 121 4.23 -0.92 -2.63
C TYR A 121 5.54 -0.18 -2.31
N LEU A 122 5.74 1.00 -2.93
CA LEU A 122 6.95 1.80 -2.75
C LEU A 122 7.07 2.29 -1.31
N SER A 123 5.98 2.78 -0.73
CA SER A 123 5.97 3.24 0.66
C SER A 123 6.30 2.11 1.62
N ALA A 124 5.64 0.95 1.51
CA ALA A 124 5.93 -0.24 2.31
C ALA A 124 7.41 -0.68 2.21
N THR A 125 7.97 -0.64 1.00
CA THR A 125 9.39 -0.97 0.77
C THR A 125 10.32 0.02 1.47
N VAL A 126 10.01 1.32 1.39
CA VAL A 126 10.81 2.37 2.03
C VAL A 126 10.68 2.30 3.55
N THR A 127 9.47 2.13 4.08
CA THR A 127 9.22 2.03 5.52
C THR A 127 9.87 0.78 6.11
N ASP A 128 9.84 -0.36 5.42
CA ASP A 128 10.53 -1.57 5.88
C ASP A 128 12.06 -1.36 5.93
N ARG A 129 12.64 -0.72 4.91
CA ARG A 129 14.06 -0.36 4.92
C ARG A 129 14.42 0.60 6.06
N LEU A 130 13.56 1.58 6.34
CA LEU A 130 13.76 2.51 7.45
C LEU A 130 13.65 1.79 8.80
N ARG A 131 12.61 0.98 8.99
CA ARG A 131 12.42 0.15 10.19
C ARG A 131 13.65 -0.72 10.45
N ARG A 132 14.14 -1.47 9.46
CA ARG A 132 15.35 -2.30 9.60
C ARG A 132 16.63 -1.49 9.88
N ARG A 133 16.67 -0.21 9.51
CA ARG A 133 17.81 0.67 9.78
C ARG A 133 17.82 1.20 11.22
N PHE A 134 16.65 1.45 11.80
CA PHE A 134 16.52 2.04 13.14
C PHE A 134 16.24 1.01 14.23
N GLU A 135 15.62 -0.11 13.87
CA GLU A 135 15.28 -1.22 14.75
C GLU A 135 15.67 -2.54 14.06
N PRO A 136 16.98 -2.83 13.93
CA PRO A 136 17.42 -4.07 13.31
C PRO A 136 16.92 -5.27 14.13
N PRO A 137 16.45 -6.34 13.47
CA PRO A 137 16.09 -7.57 14.15
C PRO A 137 17.31 -8.19 14.85
N VAL A 138 17.07 -8.87 15.97
CA VAL A 138 18.11 -9.52 16.79
C VAL A 138 18.94 -10.48 15.90
N GLY A 139 20.25 -10.25 15.83
CA GLY A 139 21.19 -11.04 15.01
C GLY A 139 21.60 -10.41 13.67
N TYR A 140 21.07 -9.25 13.30
CA TYR A 140 21.59 -8.47 12.19
C TYR A 140 22.89 -7.76 12.64
N PRO A 141 24.00 -7.79 11.87
CA PRO A 141 25.21 -7.10 12.27
C PRO A 141 24.90 -5.60 12.34
N ASP A 142 25.01 -5.04 13.55
CA ASP A 142 24.98 -3.61 13.75
C ASP A 142 26.05 -3.01 12.84
N ARG A 143 25.64 -2.16 11.90
CA ARG A 143 26.54 -1.52 10.94
C ARG A 143 27.60 -0.61 11.60
N GLY A 144 27.61 -0.52 12.94
CA GLY A 144 28.63 0.12 13.74
C GLY A 144 29.88 -0.73 14.04
N GLU A 145 29.79 -2.06 14.07
CA GLU A 145 30.93 -2.92 14.47
C GLU A 145 31.68 -3.59 13.31
N ALA A 146 31.06 -3.71 12.14
CA ALA A 146 31.67 -4.39 10.98
C ALA A 146 32.82 -3.61 10.29
N ARG A 147 33.22 -2.43 10.80
CA ARG A 147 34.31 -1.61 10.21
C ARG A 147 35.63 -1.67 10.99
N ARG A 148 35.80 -2.63 11.91
CA ARG A 148 37.11 -3.02 12.45
C ARG A 148 37.23 -4.53 12.48
N ILE A 149 37.54 -5.13 11.33
CA ILE A 149 38.39 -6.31 11.33
C ILE A 149 39.82 -5.78 11.41
N THR A 150 40.24 -5.35 12.60
CA THR A 150 41.67 -5.19 12.92
C THR A 150 42.21 -6.59 13.18
N GLY A 151 42.84 -7.19 12.18
CA GLY A 151 43.44 -8.52 12.32
C GLY A 151 43.78 -9.29 11.04
N LEU A 152 43.86 -8.64 9.87
CA LEU A 152 44.27 -9.29 8.61
C LEU A 152 45.54 -8.67 8.01
N GLU A 153 46.50 -8.26 8.85
CA GLU A 153 47.80 -7.74 8.37
C GLU A 153 49.04 -8.51 8.84
N ASP A 154 48.94 -9.66 9.54
CA ASP A 154 50.15 -10.22 10.20
C ASP A 154 50.43 -11.73 9.97
N GLU A 155 50.03 -12.30 8.83
CA GLU A 155 50.35 -13.71 8.52
C GLU A 155 51.00 -13.93 7.13
N THR A 156 51.78 -12.98 6.64
CA THR A 156 52.75 -13.23 5.57
C THR A 156 54.11 -12.61 5.89
N ARG A 157 54.87 -13.27 6.76
CA ARG A 157 56.32 -13.08 6.88
C ARG A 157 57.04 -14.40 7.09
#